data_AF-A0A7S2CKU8-F1
#
_entry.id   AF-A0A7S2CKU8-F1
#
_cell.length_a   1.000
_cell.length_b   1.000
_cell.length_c   1.000
_cell.angle_alpha   90.00
_cell.angle_beta   90.00
_cell.angle_gamma   90.00
#
_symmetry.space_group_name_H-M   'P 1'
#
loop_
_entity.id
_entity.type
_entity.pdbx_description
1 polymer ?
#
loop_
_entity_poly.entity_id
_entity_poly.type
_entity_poly.pdbx_seq_one_letter_code
_entity_poly.pdbx_strand_id
1 'polypeptide(L)'
;EGGCDGGGGGGALVITGHESGDLCAWNALNASLVHQQPTAHHDEATALCLCNDGHCVASGGADGRVRLWTSTLTPLTTYNLAHSWSAHATLGGQRLSSSVTA
;
A
#
# COMPACT_ATOMS: atom_id res chain seq x y z
N GLU A 1 13.91 -1.97 -38.08
CA GLU A 1 12.64 -2.64 -37.71
C GLU A 1 12.43 -2.45 -36.21
N GLY A 2 11.25 -1.96 -35.80
CA GLY A 2 10.80 -1.76 -34.41
C GLY A 2 11.51 -0.61 -33.67
N GLY A 3 10.97 0.59 -33.48
CA GLY A 3 9.58 0.92 -33.17
C GLY A 3 9.34 0.85 -31.66
N CYS A 4 10.10 1.60 -30.85
CA CYS A 4 9.76 1.88 -29.45
C CYS A 4 9.09 3.26 -29.36
N ASP A 5 8.00 3.43 -30.10
CA ASP A 5 7.04 4.50 -29.85
C ASP A 5 6.07 4.02 -28.78
N GLY A 6 6.11 4.63 -27.60
CA GLY A 6 4.99 4.50 -26.66
C GLY A 6 5.37 4.62 -25.19
N GLY A 7 5.25 5.84 -24.66
CA GLY A 7 4.72 6.02 -23.31
C GLY A 7 5.60 6.76 -22.33
N GLY A 8 5.34 8.06 -22.17
CA GLY A 8 5.43 8.70 -20.85
C GLY A 8 6.68 9.53 -20.58
N GLY A 9 6.89 10.59 -21.35
CA GLY A 9 7.70 11.75 -20.90
C GLY A 9 7.02 12.55 -19.77
N GLY A 10 6.42 11.87 -18.80
CA GLY A 10 5.93 12.46 -17.55
C GLY A 10 6.97 12.20 -16.48
N GLY A 11 7.48 13.26 -15.83
CA GLY A 11 8.62 13.17 -14.91
C GLY A 11 8.53 11.97 -13.97
N ALA A 12 9.60 11.18 -13.92
CA ALA A 12 9.64 9.99 -13.09
C ALA A 12 9.43 10.37 -11.62
N LEU A 13 8.40 9.81 -10.99
CA LEU A 13 8.17 9.93 -9.56
C LEU A 13 8.84 8.74 -8.86
N VAL A 14 9.63 9.03 -7.84
CA VAL A 14 10.22 8.03 -6.95
C VAL A 14 9.45 8.04 -5.65
N ILE A 15 8.88 6.91 -5.26
CA ILE A 15 8.24 6.75 -3.96
C ILE A 15 9.23 6.07 -3.02
N THR A 16 9.42 6.64 -1.83
CA THR A 16 10.25 6.07 -0.77
C THR A 16 9.43 5.89 0.49
N GLY A 17 9.67 4.80 1.21
CA GLY A 17 9.10 4.54 2.52
C GLY A 17 10.15 4.67 3.59
N HIS A 18 9.77 5.22 4.72
CA HIS A 18 10.62 5.36 5.90
C HIS A 18 10.28 4.29 6.95
N GLU A 19 11.27 4.00 7.81
CA GLU A 19 11.10 3.13 8.98
C GLU A 19 10.07 3.69 9.97
N SER A 20 9.87 5.02 10.00
CA SER A 20 8.79 5.67 10.76
C SER A 20 7.37 5.37 10.24
N GLY A 21 7.25 4.69 9.09
CA GLY A 21 5.97 4.45 8.42
C GLY A 21 5.53 5.58 7.50
N ASP A 22 6.35 6.62 7.32
CA ASP A 22 6.06 7.73 6.41
C ASP A 22 6.33 7.36 4.95
N LEU A 23 5.54 7.92 4.04
CA LEU A 23 5.77 7.79 2.60
C LEU A 23 6.07 9.15 1.99
N CYS A 24 7.07 9.20 1.12
CA CYS A 24 7.49 10.40 0.41
C CYS A 24 7.53 10.13 -1.09
N ALA A 25 6.99 11.07 -1.88
CA ALA A 25 7.03 11.06 -3.33
C ALA A 25 7.95 12.18 -3.81
N TRP A 26 8.96 11.81 -4.58
CA TRP A 26 10.01 12.69 -5.08
C TRP A 26 9.92 12.77 -6.59
N ASN A 27 10.17 13.95 -7.13
CA ASN A 27 10.39 14.11 -8.56
C ASN A 27 11.85 13.75 -8.87
N ALA A 28 12.07 12.72 -9.67
CA ALA A 28 13.40 12.22 -10.02
C ALA A 28 14.24 13.24 -10.82
N LEU A 29 13.58 14.16 -11.54
CA LEU A 29 14.27 15.11 -12.42
C LEU A 29 14.97 16.23 -11.63
N ASN A 30 14.41 16.61 -10.49
CA ASN A 30 14.90 17.73 -9.67
C ASN A 30 15.13 17.36 -8.20
N ALA A 31 15.03 16.06 -7.86
CA ALA A 31 15.14 15.52 -6.51
C ALA A 31 14.27 16.25 -5.48
N SER A 32 13.16 16.87 -5.91
CA SER A 32 12.30 17.67 -5.05
C SER A 32 11.16 16.83 -4.50
N LEU A 33 10.88 16.97 -3.20
CA LEU A 33 9.73 16.36 -2.57
C LEU A 33 8.45 16.98 -3.13
N VAL A 34 7.59 16.16 -3.74
CA VAL A 34 6.32 16.59 -4.33
C VAL A 34 5.19 16.35 -3.34
N HIS A 35 5.18 15.15 -2.74
CA HIS A 35 4.17 14.76 -1.77
C HIS A 35 4.80 14.02 -0.60
N GLN A 36 4.19 14.17 0.56
CA GLN A 36 4.53 13.41 1.74
C GLN A 36 3.23 13.01 2.42
N GLN A 37 3.15 11.75 2.82
CA GLN A 37 2.08 11.26 3.66
C GLN A 37 2.67 10.79 4.99
N PRO A 38 2.62 11.66 6.01
CA PRO A 38 3.01 11.30 7.36
C PRO A 38 2.07 10.23 7.92
N THR A 39 2.56 9.32 8.75
CA THR A 39 1.75 8.27 9.40
C THR A 39 1.00 7.36 8.42
N ALA A 40 1.57 7.16 7.22
CA ALA A 40 0.98 6.28 6.22
C ALA A 40 0.86 4.85 6.77
N HIS A 41 1.88 4.36 7.47
CA HIS A 41 1.82 3.16 8.31
C HIS A 41 2.06 3.53 9.77
N HIS A 42 1.50 2.73 10.69
CA HIS A 42 1.74 2.92 12.13
C HIS A 42 3.09 2.32 12.59
N ASP A 43 3.71 1.55 11.70
CA ASP A 43 4.95 0.82 11.90
C ASP A 43 5.74 0.86 10.58
N GLU A 44 6.91 0.23 10.51
CA GLU A 44 7.80 0.27 9.35
C GLU A 44 7.09 -0.13 8.05
N ALA A 45 7.27 0.68 7.01
CA ALA A 45 6.80 0.36 5.67
C ALA A 45 7.73 -0.68 5.03
N THR A 46 7.43 -1.96 5.23
CA THR A 46 8.27 -3.09 4.79
C THR A 46 8.19 -3.37 3.30
N ALA A 47 7.14 -2.89 2.62
CA ALA A 47 6.94 -3.15 1.20
C ALA A 47 6.37 -1.93 0.46
N LEU A 48 6.87 -1.68 -0.75
CA LEU A 48 6.35 -0.69 -1.69
C LEU A 48 6.28 -1.29 -3.09
N CYS A 49 5.16 -1.11 -3.77
CA CYS A 49 4.95 -1.57 -5.13
C CYS A 49 4.24 -0.47 -5.95
N LEU A 50 4.76 -0.16 -7.13
CA LEU A 50 4.11 0.72 -8.09
C LEU A 50 3.24 -0.11 -9.02
N CYS A 51 2.01 0.33 -9.26
CA CYS A 51 1.17 -0.28 -10.28
C CYS A 51 1.72 0.07 -11.67
N ASN A 52 1.63 -0.87 -12.61
CA ASN A 52 2.14 -0.71 -13.97
C ASN A 52 1.39 0.37 -14.77
N ASP A 53 0.24 0.82 -14.25
CA ASP A 53 -0.51 1.97 -14.77
C ASP A 53 0.11 3.33 -14.38
N GLY A 54 1.11 3.37 -13.48
CA GLY A 54 1.75 4.59 -13.00
C GLY A 54 0.86 5.49 -12.13
N HIS A 55 -0.36 5.05 -11.83
CA HIS A 55 -1.37 5.83 -11.13
C HIS A 55 -1.60 5.38 -9.70
N CYS A 56 -1.25 4.12 -9.38
CA CYS A 56 -1.44 3.57 -8.05
C CYS A 56 -0.12 3.12 -7.41
N VAL A 57 -0.06 3.22 -6.09
CA VAL A 57 1.04 2.74 -5.25
C VAL A 57 0.43 1.86 -4.16
N ALA A 58 1.00 0.68 -3.95
CA ALA A 58 0.68 -0.17 -2.81
C ALA A 58 1.82 -0.10 -1.81
N SER A 59 1.50 0.02 -0.52
CA SER A 59 2.47 -0.08 0.54
C SER A 59 2.00 -1.04 1.64
N GLY A 60 2.88 -1.93 2.07
CA GLY A 60 2.67 -2.86 3.17
C GLY A 60 3.47 -2.41 4.39
N GLY A 61 2.81 -2.40 5.54
CA GLY A 61 3.43 -2.06 6.82
C GLY A 61 3.58 -3.29 7.71
N ALA A 62 4.56 -3.26 8.63
CA ALA A 62 4.66 -4.21 9.73
C ALA A 62 3.43 -4.15 10.68
N ASP A 63 2.60 -3.10 10.56
CA ASP A 63 1.31 -2.96 11.23
C ASP A 63 0.23 -3.96 10.76
N GLY A 64 0.58 -4.85 9.82
CA GLY A 64 -0.31 -5.87 9.27
C GLY A 64 -1.35 -5.30 8.31
N ARG A 65 -1.14 -4.09 7.80
CA ARG A 65 -2.04 -3.44 6.85
C ARG A 65 -1.33 -3.17 5.53
N VAL A 66 -2.06 -3.35 4.44
CA VAL A 66 -1.66 -2.94 3.11
C VAL A 66 -2.54 -1.76 2.72
N ARG A 67 -1.92 -0.65 2.34
CA ARG A 67 -2.61 0.56 1.93
C ARG A 67 -2.37 0.81 0.45
N LEU A 68 -3.43 1.13 -0.27
CA LEU A 68 -3.36 1.60 -1.64
C LEU A 68 -3.45 3.12 -1.65
N TRP A 69 -2.63 3.70 -2.52
CA TRP A 69 -2.47 5.12 -2.71
C TRP A 69 -2.53 5.43 -4.20
N THR A 70 -2.80 6.69 -4.52
CA THR A 70 -2.47 7.24 -5.83
C THR A 70 -0.97 7.51 -5.95
N SER A 71 -0.51 7.85 -7.16
CA SER A 71 0.83 8.37 -7.41
C SER A 71 1.17 9.64 -6.63
N THR A 72 0.14 10.37 -6.16
CA THR A 72 0.27 11.56 -5.30
C THR A 72 0.19 11.24 -3.80
N LEU A 73 0.33 9.96 -3.42
CA LEU A 73 0.21 9.48 -2.04
C LEU A 73 -1.13 9.84 -1.35
N THR A 74 -2.19 10.00 -2.14
CA THR A 74 -3.53 10.12 -1.55
C THR A 74 -4.08 8.73 -1.24
N PRO A 75 -4.60 8.49 -0.03
CA PRO A 75 -5.09 7.18 0.37
C PRO A 75 -6.34 6.83 -0.44
N LEU A 76 -6.29 5.72 -1.18
CA LEU A 76 -7.45 5.16 -1.89
C LEU A 76 -8.19 4.18 -1.01
N THR A 77 -7.46 3.22 -0.44
CA THR A 77 -8.07 2.16 0.37
C THR A 77 -7.05 1.54 1.31
N THR A 78 -7.53 0.96 2.41
CA THR A 78 -6.70 0.21 3.36
C THR A 78 -7.25 -1.21 3.48
N TYR A 79 -6.44 -2.18 3.11
CA TYR A 79 -6.68 -3.59 3.36
C TYR A 79 -6.02 -3.99 4.67
N ASN A 80 -6.84 -4.44 5.61
CA ASN A 80 -6.32 -5.00 6.84
C ASN A 80 -6.07 -6.49 6.63
N LEU A 81 -4.80 -6.90 6.63
CA LEU A 81 -4.46 -8.32 6.59
C LEU A 81 -4.68 -9.00 7.96
N ALA A 82 -5.03 -8.22 9.00
CA ALA A 82 -5.39 -8.74 10.32
C ALA A 82 -6.81 -9.36 10.42
N HIS A 83 -7.39 -9.79 9.30
CA HIS A 83 -8.52 -10.73 9.32
C HIS A 83 -8.02 -12.11 8.86
N SER A 84 -7.38 -12.88 9.74
CA SER A 84 -7.99 -13.74 10.75
C SER A 84 -7.84 -15.19 10.31
N TRP A 85 -6.98 -15.96 10.99
CA TRP A 85 -6.99 -17.43 10.92
C TRP A 85 -8.34 -18.02 11.40
N SER A 86 -9.26 -17.23 11.95
CA SER A 86 -10.58 -17.75 12.34
C SER A 86 -11.52 -17.79 11.14
N ALA A 87 -11.48 -18.90 10.42
CA ALA A 87 -12.58 -19.33 9.58
C ALA A 87 -13.83 -19.52 10.46
N HIS A 88 -14.72 -18.54 10.46
CA HIS A 88 -16.10 -18.74 10.87
C HIS A 88 -17.02 -18.03 9.87
N ALA A 89 -17.05 -18.57 8.65
CA ALA A 89 -18.13 -18.29 7.72
C ALA A 89 -19.41 -18.89 8.30
N THR A 90 -20.24 -18.07 8.92
CA THR A 90 -21.61 -18.46 9.23
C THR A 90 -22.39 -18.44 7.90
N LEU A 91 -22.55 -19.61 7.30
CA LEU A 91 -23.56 -19.83 6.27
C LEU A 91 -24.77 -20.45 7.00
N GLY A 92 -25.85 -19.69 7.17
CA GLY A 92 -27.12 -20.26 7.64
C GLY A 92 -27.44 -20.19 9.15
N GLY A 93 -26.97 -19.17 9.86
CA GLY A 93 -27.70 -18.68 11.04
C GLY A 93 -27.69 -19.52 12.33
N GLN A 94 -26.68 -20.36 12.59
CA GLN A 94 -26.53 -21.00 13.90
C GLN A 94 -25.15 -20.70 14.51
N ARG A 95 -25.16 -20.04 15.69
CA ARG A 95 -23.97 -19.77 16.53
C ARG A 95 -23.49 -21.09 17.13
N LEU A 96 -22.28 -21.52 16.75
CA LEU A 96 -21.50 -22.46 17.57
C LEU A 96 -20.37 -21.67 18.22
N SER A 97 -20.48 -21.46 19.53
CA SER A 97 -19.35 -21.02 20.38
C SER A 97 -18.91 -22.25 21.16
N SER A 98 -17.66 -22.68 21.00
CA SER A 98 -17.06 -23.64 21.91
C SER A 98 -15.71 -23.11 22.37
N SER A 99 -15.72 -22.57 23.59
CA SER A 99 -14.52 -22.35 24.39
C SER A 99 -14.12 -23.68 25.02
N VAL A 100 -12.89 -24.13 24.81
CA VAL A 100 -12.25 -25.12 25.69
C VAL A 100 -10.87 -24.58 26.05
N THR A 101 -10.76 -24.13 27.29
CA THR A 101 -9.51 -24.06 28.03
C THR A 101 -9.27 -25.44 28.64
N ALA A 102 -8.09 -26.01 28.41
CA ALA A 102 -7.47 -27.02 29.26
C ALA A 102 -6.02 -26.61 29.46
#